data_AF-A0A0F9DH40-F1
#
_entry.id   AF-A0A0F9DH40-F1
#
_cell.length_a   1.000
_cell.length_b   1.000
_cell.length_c   1.000
_cell.angle_alpha   90.00
_cell.angle_beta   90.00
_cell.angle_gamma   90.00
#
_symmetry.space_group_name_H-M   'P 1'
#
loop_
_entity.id
_entity.type
_entity.pdbx_description
1 polymer ?
#
loop_
_entity_poly.entity_id
_entity_poly.type
_entity_poly.pdbx_seq_one_letter_code
_entity_poly.pdbx_strand_id
1 'polypeptide(L)'
;SIAGYSDLSLKEITLLAENDVQVKTALKAYMSSVKKAVFGISSSFSKKKKVKEVLLAGRGAELRYVNDRIERGLRDIAPVRIMKTYSQIAKRAAQGATFIANGLMGGNFKHIINNLKIKQASGSILDDIFIPFDKDKLMSDLN
;
A
#
# COMPACT_ATOMS: atom_id res chain seq x y z
N SER A 1 -14.80 5.02 14.04
CA SER A 1 -13.32 5.10 14.15
C SER A 1 -12.91 4.66 15.56
N ILE A 2 -11.87 3.82 15.73
CA ILE A 2 -11.40 3.40 17.08
C ILE A 2 -11.01 4.62 17.93
N ALA A 3 -10.49 5.67 17.31
CA ALA A 3 -10.06 6.89 17.99
C ALA A 3 -11.22 7.76 18.50
N GLY A 4 -12.47 7.48 18.13
CA GLY A 4 -13.62 8.34 18.46
C GLY A 4 -13.73 9.62 17.61
N TYR A 5 -12.69 9.96 16.84
CA TYR A 5 -12.67 11.11 15.93
C TYR A 5 -12.72 10.70 14.46
N SER A 6 -13.43 11.48 13.63
CA SER A 6 -13.55 11.32 12.17
C SER A 6 -12.59 12.20 11.37
N ASP A 7 -12.28 13.40 11.87
CA ASP A 7 -11.72 14.48 11.04
C ASP A 7 -10.29 14.89 11.42
N LEU A 8 -9.67 14.14 12.33
CA LEU A 8 -8.29 14.40 12.73
C LEU A 8 -7.31 13.89 11.68
N SER A 9 -6.33 14.73 11.36
CA SER A 9 -5.15 14.33 10.60
C SER A 9 -4.30 13.32 11.36
N LEU A 10 -3.49 12.56 10.64
CA LEU A 10 -2.55 11.63 11.26
C LEU A 10 -1.57 12.34 12.21
N LYS A 11 -1.21 13.59 11.92
CA LYS A 11 -0.34 14.40 12.80
C LYS A 11 -1.03 14.71 14.13
N GLU A 12 -2.29 15.12 14.11
CA GLU A 12 -3.07 15.39 15.31
C GLU A 12 -3.30 14.11 16.12
N ILE A 13 -3.62 13.00 15.45
CA ILE A 13 -3.72 11.68 16.09
C ILE A 13 -2.41 11.31 16.80
N THR A 14 -1.25 11.57 16.18
CA THR A 14 0.04 11.24 16.83
C THR A 14 0.32 12.08 18.06
N LEU A 15 -0.13 13.34 18.10
CA LEU A 15 0.02 14.23 19.24
C LEU A 15 -0.95 13.86 20.37
N LEU A 16 -2.23 13.63 20.05
CA LEU A 16 -3.26 13.24 21.01
C LEU A 16 -2.99 11.87 21.64
N ALA A 17 -2.38 10.94 20.90
CA ALA A 17 -2.01 9.62 21.41
C ALA A 17 -1.04 9.65 22.61
N GLU A 18 -0.40 10.79 22.89
CA GLU A 18 0.45 10.95 24.09
C GLU A 18 -0.38 11.00 25.37
N ASN A 19 -1.57 11.61 25.31
CA ASN A 19 -2.41 11.90 26.48
C ASN A 19 -3.75 11.15 26.48
N ASP A 20 -4.16 10.58 25.34
CA ASP A 20 -5.43 9.86 25.19
C ASP A 20 -5.21 8.37 24.92
N VAL A 21 -5.71 7.52 25.83
CA VAL A 21 -5.55 6.05 25.78
C VAL A 21 -6.29 5.43 24.59
N GLN A 22 -7.45 5.96 24.23
CA GLN A 22 -8.25 5.48 23.10
C GLN A 22 -7.55 5.81 21.78
N VAL A 23 -7.07 7.04 21.61
CA VAL A 23 -6.31 7.48 20.43
C VAL A 23 -5.00 6.69 20.32
N LYS A 24 -4.30 6.46 21.44
CA LYS A 24 -3.11 5.60 21.50
C LYS A 24 -3.40 4.17 21.03
N THR A 25 -4.56 3.63 21.39
CA THR A 25 -5.00 2.30 20.96
C THR A 25 -5.28 2.27 19.45
N ALA A 26 -5.97 3.28 18.92
CA ALA A 26 -6.23 3.42 17.48
C ALA A 26 -4.92 3.50 16.67
N LEU A 27 -3.96 4.30 17.14
CA LEU A 27 -2.65 4.41 16.50
C LEU A 27 -1.88 3.08 16.52
N LYS A 28 -1.91 2.34 17.63
CA LYS A 28 -1.30 1.00 17.71
C LYS A 28 -1.94 0.04 16.71
N ALA A 29 -3.26 0.05 16.58
CA ALA A 29 -3.98 -0.76 15.60
C ALA A 29 -3.60 -0.40 14.15
N TYR A 30 -3.48 0.89 13.85
CA TYR A 30 -2.99 1.37 12.55
C TYR A 30 -1.58 0.85 12.26
N MET A 31 -0.63 1.00 13.19
CA MET A 31 0.74 0.47 13.05
C MET A 31 0.77 -1.05 12.86
N SER A 32 -0.06 -1.77 13.62
CA SER A 32 -0.20 -3.23 13.48
C SER A 32 -0.72 -3.62 12.09
N SER A 33 -1.69 -2.87 11.56
CA SER A 33 -2.27 -3.10 10.24
C SER A 33 -1.24 -2.87 9.12
N VAL A 34 -0.46 -1.79 9.20
CA VAL A 34 0.66 -1.54 8.27
C VAL A 34 1.65 -2.71 8.31
N LYS A 35 2.05 -3.15 9.51
CA LYS A 35 2.97 -4.28 9.66
C LYS A 35 2.41 -5.54 9.00
N LYS A 36 1.17 -5.92 9.30
CA LYS A 36 0.49 -7.09 8.73
C LYS A 36 0.41 -7.02 7.20
N ALA A 37 0.09 -5.85 6.63
CA ALA A 37 0.04 -5.66 5.19
C ALA A 37 1.41 -5.92 4.54
N VAL A 38 2.49 -5.37 5.11
CA VAL A 38 3.85 -5.63 4.61
C VAL A 38 4.21 -7.11 4.73
N PHE A 39 3.85 -7.78 5.83
CA PHE A 39 4.06 -9.23 5.96
C PHE A 39 3.28 -10.01 4.90
N GLY A 40 2.02 -9.68 4.66
CA GLY A 40 1.19 -10.28 3.61
C GLY A 40 1.85 -10.18 2.23
N ILE A 41 2.30 -8.99 1.84
CA ILE A 41 3.00 -8.79 0.57
C ILE A 41 4.33 -9.56 0.54
N SER A 42 5.10 -9.50 1.64
CA SER A 42 6.40 -10.17 1.72
C SER A 42 6.30 -11.69 1.61
N SER A 43 5.16 -12.27 2.01
CA SER A 43 4.90 -13.71 1.94
C SER A 43 4.75 -14.23 0.50
N SER A 44 4.40 -13.36 -0.45
CA SER A 44 4.32 -13.70 -1.87
C SER A 44 5.70 -14.00 -2.49
N PHE A 45 6.79 -13.67 -1.79
CA PHE A 45 8.15 -13.96 -2.24
C PHE A 45 8.63 -15.30 -1.70
N SER A 46 9.13 -16.18 -2.58
CA SER A 46 9.59 -17.53 -2.20
C SER A 46 10.73 -17.54 -1.17
N LYS A 47 11.47 -16.43 -1.01
CA LYS A 47 12.56 -16.27 -0.03
C LYS A 47 12.60 -14.83 0.46
N LYS A 48 12.74 -14.66 1.78
CA LYS A 48 12.85 -13.35 2.44
C LYS A 48 13.92 -12.43 1.82
N LYS A 49 15.08 -12.97 1.45
CA LYS A 49 16.20 -12.25 0.80
C LYS A 49 15.89 -11.59 -0.55
N LYS A 50 14.72 -11.89 -1.14
CA LYS A 50 14.23 -11.22 -2.36
C LYS A 50 13.62 -9.85 -2.06
N VAL A 51 13.13 -9.62 -0.84
CA VAL A 51 12.68 -8.30 -0.40
C VAL A 51 13.93 -7.48 -0.07
N LYS A 52 14.24 -6.49 -0.89
CA LYS A 52 15.46 -5.68 -0.77
C LYS A 52 15.30 -4.50 0.16
N GLU A 53 14.14 -3.87 0.13
CA GLU A 53 13.79 -2.71 0.93
C GLU A 53 12.27 -2.55 0.99
N VAL A 54 11.81 -1.78 1.97
CA VAL A 54 10.43 -1.29 2.08
C VAL A 54 10.47 0.24 1.94
N LEU A 55 9.80 0.75 0.92
CA LEU A 55 9.72 2.19 0.66
C LEU A 55 8.43 2.78 1.24
N LEU A 56 8.58 3.74 2.16
CA LEU A 56 7.45 4.50 2.72
C LEU A 56 7.16 5.73 1.86
N ALA A 57 5.91 5.85 1.44
CA ALA A 57 5.44 6.96 0.61
C ALA A 57 4.22 7.65 1.23
N GLY A 58 3.94 8.87 0.77
CA GLY A 58 2.76 9.65 1.18
C GLY A 58 3.00 10.51 2.42
N ARG A 59 1.98 11.31 2.78
CA ARG A 59 2.06 12.35 3.83
C ARG A 59 2.44 11.80 5.21
N GLY A 60 2.01 10.58 5.52
CA GLY A 60 2.32 9.94 6.80
C GLY A 60 3.77 9.47 6.94
N ALA A 61 4.50 9.30 5.83
CA ALA A 61 5.89 8.84 5.85
C ALA A 61 6.87 9.91 6.36
N GLU A 62 6.48 11.19 6.28
CA GLU A 62 7.29 12.33 6.75
C GLU A 62 7.15 12.56 8.26
N LEU A 63 6.16 11.95 8.91
CA LEU A 63 5.98 12.02 10.36
C LEU A 63 6.99 11.10 11.04
N ARG A 64 8.06 11.67 11.63
CA ARG A 64 9.12 10.93 12.33
C ARG A 64 8.57 9.87 13.29
N TYR A 65 7.61 10.24 14.13
CA TYR A 65 6.99 9.35 15.10
C TYR A 65 6.32 8.11 14.48
N VAL A 66 5.79 8.23 13.26
CA VAL A 66 5.23 7.12 12.49
C VAL A 66 6.34 6.33 11.81
N ASN A 67 7.23 7.00 11.09
CA ASN A 67 8.34 6.38 10.37
C ASN A 67 9.22 5.53 11.31
N ASP A 68 9.66 6.08 12.46
CA ASP A 68 10.55 5.40 13.40
C ASP A 68 9.92 4.12 13.98
N ARG A 69 8.59 4.08 14.11
CA ARG A 69 7.86 2.88 14.57
C ARG A 69 7.72 1.85 13.47
N ILE A 70 7.41 2.29 12.25
CA ILE A 70 7.31 1.40 11.09
C ILE A 70 8.68 0.79 10.80
N GLU A 71 9.74 1.59 10.79
CA GLU A 71 11.11 1.13 10.63
C GLU A 71 11.44 0.05 11.65
N ARG A 72 11.31 0.35 12.95
CA ARG A 72 11.56 -0.64 14.02
C ARG A 72 10.70 -1.90 13.87
N GLY A 73 9.44 -1.75 13.50
CA GLY A 73 8.50 -2.85 13.36
C GLY A 73 8.78 -3.78 12.16
N LEU A 74 9.51 -3.30 11.16
CA LEU A 74 9.78 -4.00 9.90
C LEU A 74 11.27 -4.30 9.65
N ARG A 75 12.17 -3.91 10.56
CA ARG A 75 13.63 -4.17 10.48
C ARG A 75 13.96 -5.62 10.16
N ASP A 76 13.18 -6.55 10.68
CA ASP A 76 13.39 -7.97 10.42
C ASP A 76 13.12 -8.33 8.97
N ILE A 77 12.21 -7.66 8.27
CA ILE A 77 11.83 -7.99 6.88
C ILE A 77 12.88 -7.50 5.90
N ALA A 78 13.12 -6.19 5.88
CA ALA A 78 14.06 -5.51 5.00
C ALA A 78 14.29 -4.07 5.51
N PRO A 79 15.38 -3.41 5.07
CA PRO A 79 15.60 -1.99 5.34
C PRO A 79 14.39 -1.14 4.94
N VAL A 80 13.94 -0.26 5.84
CA VAL A 80 12.85 0.69 5.57
C VAL A 80 13.44 2.05 5.21
N ARG A 81 12.96 2.67 4.14
CA ARG A 81 13.41 3.99 3.68
C ARG A 81 12.24 4.85 3.25
N ILE A 82 12.34 6.17 3.44
CA ILE A 82 11.39 7.11 2.84
C ILE A 82 11.66 7.20 1.34
N MET A 83 10.60 7.07 0.54
CA MET A 83 10.68 7.19 -0.91
C MET A 83 10.98 8.63 -1.30
N LYS A 84 12.08 8.84 -2.03
CA LYS A 84 12.39 10.12 -2.67
C LYS A 84 11.29 10.49 -3.66
N THR A 85 11.00 11.78 -3.77
CA THR A 85 9.95 12.26 -4.68
C THR A 85 10.29 13.62 -5.25
N TYR A 86 9.77 13.90 -6.45
CA TYR A 86 9.82 15.22 -7.06
C TYR A 86 8.49 15.97 -6.85
N SER A 87 7.75 15.66 -5.78
CA SER A 87 6.38 16.17 -5.58
C SER A 87 6.28 17.69 -5.49
N GLN A 88 7.40 18.36 -5.22
CA GLN A 88 7.52 19.82 -5.24
C GLN A 88 7.48 20.40 -6.66
N ILE A 89 7.80 19.60 -7.67
CA ILE A 89 7.94 20.02 -9.08
C ILE A 89 6.76 19.49 -9.91
N ALA A 90 6.28 18.27 -9.62
CA ALA A 90 5.19 17.65 -10.35
C ALA A 90 4.31 16.77 -9.46
N LYS A 91 3.04 16.59 -9.81
CA LYS A 91 2.13 15.66 -9.11
C LYS A 91 2.72 14.24 -9.15
N ARG A 92 2.67 13.52 -8.01
CA ARG A 92 3.24 12.15 -7.90
C ARG A 92 2.65 11.17 -8.92
N ALA A 93 1.34 11.25 -9.20
CA ALA A 93 0.70 10.44 -10.21
C ALA A 93 1.27 10.71 -11.63
N ALA A 94 1.53 11.97 -11.96
CA ALA A 94 2.14 12.35 -13.23
C ALA A 94 3.58 11.79 -13.35
N GLN A 95 4.38 11.84 -12.29
CA GLN A 95 5.72 11.24 -12.27
C GLN A 95 5.67 9.74 -12.58
N GLY A 96 4.75 9.01 -11.92
CA GLY A 96 4.57 7.58 -12.15
C GLY A 96 4.18 7.28 -13.60
N ALA A 97 3.24 8.05 -14.17
CA ALA A 97 2.84 7.92 -15.57
C ALA A 97 4.03 8.14 -16.52
N THR A 98 4.86 9.15 -16.28
CA THR A 98 6.07 9.41 -17.09
C THR A 98 7.08 8.26 -16.99
N PHE A 99 7.30 7.69 -15.81
CA PHE A 99 8.21 6.54 -15.66
C PHE A 99 7.70 5.32 -16.44
N ILE A 100 6.38 5.08 -16.41
CA ILE A 100 5.74 4.02 -17.17
C ILE A 100 5.89 4.26 -18.68
N ALA A 101 5.51 5.45 -19.16
CA ALA A 101 5.61 5.81 -20.58
C ALA A 101 7.06 5.70 -21.09
N ASN A 102 8.02 6.26 -20.35
CA ASN A 102 9.45 6.17 -20.68
C ASN A 102 9.90 4.71 -20.78
N GLY A 103 9.54 3.87 -19.80
CA GLY A 103 9.92 2.45 -19.83
C GLY A 103 9.23 1.65 -20.93
N LEU A 104 7.98 1.96 -21.27
CA LEU A 104 7.25 1.34 -22.40
C LEU A 104 7.92 1.63 -23.74
N MET A 105 8.44 2.85 -23.92
CA MET A 105 9.22 3.30 -25.08
C MET A 105 10.69 2.82 -25.07
N GLY A 106 11.10 2.00 -24.09
CA GLY A 106 12.45 1.45 -24.03
C GLY A 106 13.50 2.36 -23.39
N GLY A 107 13.08 3.45 -22.73
CA GLY A 107 13.96 4.38 -22.03
C GLY A 107 14.56 3.82 -20.73
N ASN A 108 15.05 4.72 -19.89
CA ASN A 108 15.77 4.41 -18.65
C ASN A 108 15.01 3.46 -17.71
N PHE A 109 13.67 3.54 -17.69
CA PHE A 109 12.84 2.71 -16.81
C PHE A 109 12.39 1.38 -17.44
N LYS A 110 12.91 0.98 -18.61
CA LYS A 110 12.48 -0.25 -19.32
C LYS A 110 12.57 -1.51 -18.45
N HIS A 111 13.60 -1.61 -17.61
CA HIS A 111 13.82 -2.79 -16.77
C HIS A 111 12.73 -2.95 -15.72
N ILE A 112 12.20 -1.85 -15.18
CA ILE A 112 11.06 -1.87 -14.25
C ILE A 112 9.82 -2.39 -14.96
N ILE A 113 9.51 -1.83 -16.14
CA ILE A 113 8.31 -2.20 -16.91
C ILE A 113 8.35 -3.65 -17.37
N ASN A 114 9.52 -4.14 -17.79
CA ASN A 114 9.72 -5.54 -18.16
C ASN A 114 9.57 -6.46 -16.94
N ASN A 115 10.09 -6.09 -15.77
CA ASN A 115 9.94 -6.86 -14.54
C ASN A 115 8.48 -6.90 -14.04
N LEU A 116 7.73 -5.81 -14.24
CA LEU A 116 6.29 -5.76 -13.98
C LEU A 116 5.45 -6.52 -15.01
N LYS A 117 6.05 -6.92 -16.14
CA LYS A 117 5.37 -7.63 -17.23
C LYS A 117 4.13 -6.90 -17.77
N ILE A 118 4.12 -5.56 -17.75
CA ILE A 118 2.95 -4.75 -18.13
C ILE A 118 2.47 -5.07 -19.55
N LYS A 119 3.40 -5.28 -20.50
CA LYS A 119 3.05 -5.62 -21.90
C LYS A 119 2.39 -7.00 -22.06
N GLN A 120 2.47 -7.86 -21.03
CA GLN A 120 1.93 -9.22 -21.02
C GLN A 120 0.64 -9.31 -20.19
N ALA A 121 0.27 -8.25 -19.49
CA ALA A 121 -0.96 -8.23 -18.68
C ALA A 121 -2.18 -8.33 -19.61
N SER A 122 -3.04 -9.30 -19.33
CA SER A 122 -4.27 -9.60 -20.07
C SER A 122 -5.32 -10.15 -19.11
N GLY A 123 -6.58 -10.16 -19.54
CA GLY A 123 -7.71 -10.57 -18.72
C GLY A 123 -8.12 -9.55 -17.64
N SER A 124 -9.06 -9.97 -16.79
CA SER A 124 -9.65 -9.20 -15.70
C SER A 124 -9.70 -10.04 -14.42
N ILE A 125 -9.77 -9.38 -13.27
CA ILE A 125 -10.00 -10.05 -11.97
C ILE A 125 -11.32 -10.84 -11.92
N LEU A 126 -12.23 -10.59 -12.88
CA LEU A 126 -13.53 -11.24 -12.96
C LEU A 126 -13.52 -12.50 -13.82
N ASP A 127 -12.46 -12.74 -14.60
CA ASP A 127 -12.43 -13.85 -15.58
C ASP A 127 -12.45 -15.23 -14.91
N ASP A 128 -11.97 -15.31 -13.66
CA ASP A 128 -11.93 -16.52 -12.84
C ASP A 128 -13.04 -16.58 -11.77
N ILE A 129 -14.00 -15.64 -11.79
CA ILE A 129 -15.12 -15.64 -10.84
C ILE A 129 -16.27 -16.48 -11.40
N PHE A 130 -16.34 -17.73 -10.95
CA PHE A 130 -17.48 -18.60 -11.20
C PHE A 130 -18.51 -18.43 -10.09
N ILE A 131 -19.55 -17.63 -10.34
CA ILE A 131 -20.71 -17.56 -9.45
C ILE A 131 -21.64 -18.72 -9.83
N PRO A 132 -21.79 -19.77 -9.00
CA PRO A 132 -22.84 -20.74 -9.21
C PRO A 132 -24.16 -20.02 -8.94
N PHE A 133 -24.88 -19.66 -9.99
CA PHE A 133 -26.25 -19.15 -9.85
C PHE A 133 -27.22 -20.14 -10.49
N ASP A 134 -28.26 -20.47 -9.73
CA ASP A 134 -29.38 -21.27 -10.19
C ASP A 134 -30.34 -20.33 -10.91
N LYS A 135 -30.25 -20.34 -12.24
CA LYS A 135 -31.04 -19.48 -13.12
C LYS A 135 -32.54 -19.71 -12.93
N ASP A 136 -32.95 -20.95 -12.65
CA ASP A 136 -34.36 -21.30 -12.57
C ASP A 136 -34.98 -20.76 -11.27
N LYS A 137 -34.22 -20.81 -10.17
CA LYS A 137 -34.63 -20.22 -8.89
C LYS A 137 -34.75 -18.69 -8.95
N LEU A 138 -33.85 -18.00 -9.64
CA LEU A 138 -33.93 -16.54 -9.77
C LEU A 138 -35.15 -16.11 -10.57
N MET A 139 -35.46 -16.84 -11.65
CA MET A 139 -36.62 -16.54 -12.50
C MET A 139 -37.94 -16.91 -11.82
N SER A 140 -37.96 -17.87 -10.89
CA SER A 140 -39.16 -18.17 -10.08
C SER A 140 -39.45 -17.10 -9.04
N ASP A 141 -38.42 -16.47 -8.46
CA ASP A 141 -38.58 -15.40 -7.45
C ASP A 141 -39.01 -14.05 -8.07
N LEU A 142 -38.94 -13.92 -9.40
CA LEU A 142 -39.30 -12.71 -10.17
C LEU A 142 -40.72 -12.73 -10.76
N ASN A 143 -41.42 -13.88 -10.69
CA ASN A 143 -42.82 -14.06 -11.11
C ASN A 143 -43.76 -14.15 -9.90
#